data_AF-A0A355YM47-F1
#
_entry.id   AF-A0A355YM47-F1
#
_cell.length_a   1.000
_cell.length_b   1.000
_cell.length_c   1.000
_cell.angle_alpha   90.00
_cell.angle_beta   90.00
_cell.angle_gamma   90.00
#
_symmetry.space_group_name_H-M   'P 1'
#
loop_
_entity.id
_entity.type
_entity.pdbx_description
1 polymer ?
#
loop_
_entity_poly.entity_id
_entity_poly.type
_entity_poly.pdbx_seq_one_letter_code
_entity_poly.pdbx_strand_id
1 'polypeptide(L)' 'MAGETEEAFISGFCRTSNETRTVACEYERQPDGSLKMTEFDCNYEKCPNSAACLIYKEATERERS' A
#
# COMPACT_ATOMS: atom_id res chain seq x y z
N MET A 1 0.56 24.98 -1.70
CA MET A 1 0.07 24.02 -2.72
C MET A 1 0.15 22.68 -2.02
N ALA A 2 -0.99 22.09 -1.67
CA ALA A 2 -0.98 20.75 -1.07
C ALA A 2 -0.44 19.79 -2.15
N GLY A 3 0.46 18.88 -1.77
CA GLY A 3 0.91 17.83 -2.67
C GLY A 3 -0.29 17.05 -3.20
N GLU A 4 -0.18 16.54 -4.42
CA GLU A 4 -1.21 15.71 -5.02
C GLU A 4 -1.21 14.37 -4.28
N THR A 5 -2.26 14.09 -3.51
CA THR A 5 -2.47 12.77 -2.89
C THR A 5 -3.28 11.88 -3.81
N GLU A 6 -2.79 10.66 -4.02
CA GLU A 6 -3.39 9.64 -4.86
C GLU A 6 -3.81 8.45 -4.01
N GLU A 7 -5.10 8.12 -4.05
CA GLU A 7 -5.66 6.93 -3.38
C GLU A 7 -5.69 5.75 -4.36
N ALA A 8 -5.21 4.60 -3.92
CA ALA A 8 -5.18 3.36 -4.68
C ALA A 8 -5.80 2.21 -3.88
N PHE A 9 -6.67 1.46 -4.54
CA PHE A 9 -7.24 0.24 -3.98
C PHE A 9 -6.43 -0.96 -4.46
N ILE A 10 -5.71 -1.60 -3.55
CA ILE A 10 -4.88 -2.76 -3.84
C ILE A 10 -5.60 -3.98 -3.32
N SER A 11 -5.88 -4.92 -4.23
CA SER A 11 -6.57 -6.17 -3.90
C SER A 11 -5.62 -7.34 -3.99
N GLY A 12 -5.65 -8.23 -3.01
CA GLY A 12 -4.75 -9.38 -2.97
C GLY A 12 -5.10 -10.38 -1.89
N PHE A 13 -4.48 -11.55 -1.96
CA PHE A 13 -4.73 -12.62 -1.02
C PHE A 13 -4.05 -12.32 0.33
N CYS A 14 -4.84 -12.16 1.39
CA CYS A 14 -4.35 -12.01 2.75
C CYS A 14 -4.23 -13.38 3.41
N ARG A 15 -2.98 -13.83 3.62
CA ARG A 15 -2.72 -15.13 4.26
C ARG A 15 -3.17 -15.20 5.72
N THR A 16 -3.18 -14.07 6.42
CA THR A 16 -3.64 -13.98 7.81
C THR A 16 -5.14 -14.21 7.93
N SER A 17 -5.92 -13.69 6.98
CA SER A 17 -7.38 -13.85 6.96
C SER A 17 -7.84 -15.01 6.08
N ASN A 18 -6.90 -15.63 5.36
CA ASN A 18 -7.14 -16.71 4.40
C ASN A 18 -8.22 -16.36 3.35
N GLU A 19 -8.29 -15.10 2.96
CA GLU A 19 -9.27 -14.55 2.01
C GLU A 19 -8.62 -13.44 1.17
N THR A 20 -9.22 -13.13 0.02
CA THR A 20 -8.84 -11.95 -0.76
C THR A 20 -9.39 -10.70 -0.08
N ARG A 21 -8.51 -9.74 0.19
CA ARG A 21 -8.89 -8.44 0.75
C ARG A 21 -8.47 -7.32 -0.18
N THR A 22 -9.24 -6.26 -0.18
CA THR A 22 -8.91 -4.98 -0.81
C THR A 22 -8.56 -3.99 0.28
N VAL A 23 -7.45 -3.30 0.11
CA VAL A 23 -6.91 -2.32 1.04
C VAL A 23 -6.80 -0.99 0.31
N ALA A 24 -7.31 0.08 0.92
CA ALA A 24 -7.06 1.43 0.45
C ALA A 24 -5.64 1.85 0.86
N CYS A 25 -4.91 2.44 -0.07
CA CYS A 25 -3.56 2.93 0.14
C CYS A 25 -3.47 4.35 -0.40
N GLU A 26 -2.99 5.28 0.41
CA GLU A 26 -2.77 6.65 0.01
C GLU A 26 -1.29 6.89 -0.25
N TYR A 27 -1.01 7.61 -1.33
CA TYR A 27 0.32 8.06 -1.69
C TYR A 27 0.32 9.57 -1.82
N GLU A 28 1.36 10.21 -1.33
CA GLU A 28 1.62 11.62 -1.57
C GLU A 28 2.69 11.77 -2.62
N ARG A 29 2.36 12.46 -3.72
CA ARG A 29 3.32 12.77 -4.76
C ARG A 29 4.25 13.87 -4.30
N GLN A 30 5.51 13.49 -4.13
CA GLN A 30 6.57 14.40 -3.74
C GLN A 30 6.97 15.31 -4.92
N PRO A 31 7.54 16.50 -4.66
CA PRO A 31 7.94 17.43 -5.71
C PRO A 31 9.04 16.91 -6.63
N ASP A 32 9.78 15.88 -6.23
CA ASP A 32 10.74 15.16 -7.09
C ASP A 32 10.08 14.14 -8.04
N GLY A 33 8.77 13.94 -7.92
CA GLY A 33 7.99 13.03 -8.74
C GLY A 33 7.80 11.63 -8.15
N SER A 34 8.52 11.29 -7.07
CA SER A 34 8.29 10.04 -6.34
C SER A 34 6.93 10.02 -5.65
N LEU A 35 6.36 8.83 -5.54
CA LEU A 35 5.21 8.58 -4.71
C LEU A 35 5.71 8.12 -3.34
N LYS A 36 5.17 8.68 -2.27
CA LYS A 36 5.47 8.24 -0.91
C LYS A 36 4.19 7.72 -0.28
N MET A 37 4.18 6.47 0.18
CA MET A 37 3.01 5.92 0.86
C MET A 37 2.79 6.66 2.19
N THR A 38 1.65 7.32 2.34
CA THR A 38 1.27 8.08 3.55
C THR A 38 0.36 7.27 4.45
N GLU A 39 -0.57 6.52 3.86
CA GLU A 39 -1.54 5.70 4.58
C GLU A 39 -1.74 4.35 3.89
N PHE A 40 -1.92 3.30 4.69
CA PHE A 40 -2.22 1.95 4.21
C PHE A 40 -3.25 1.33 5.15
N ASP A 41 -4.46 1.08 4.64
CA ASP A 41 -5.64 0.59 5.37
C ASP A 41 -5.54 -0.91 5.71
N CYS A 42 -4.36 -1.34 6.14
CA CYS A 42 -4.07 -2.68 6.62
C CYS A 42 -2.86 -2.65 7.55
N ASN A 43 -2.90 -3.40 8.64
CA ASN A 43 -1.86 -3.35 9.67
C ASN A 43 -0.65 -4.22 9.28
N TYR A 44 -0.01 -3.91 8.15
CA TYR A 44 1.08 -4.70 7.57
C TYR A 44 2.30 -4.74 8.51
N GLU A 45 2.57 -3.66 9.26
CA GLU A 45 3.67 -3.59 10.23
C GLU A 45 3.55 -4.66 11.33
N LYS A 46 2.32 -5.00 11.71
CA LYS A 46 2.02 -6.04 12.71
C LYS A 46 1.70 -7.40 12.09
N CYS A 47 1.67 -7.49 10.76
CA CYS A 47 1.31 -8.72 10.07
C CYS A 47 2.50 -9.69 10.05
N PRO A 48 2.40 -10.88 10.65
CA PRO A 48 3.50 -11.87 10.63
C PRO A 48 3.80 -12.38 9.22
N ASN A 49 2.83 -12.24 8.30
CA ASN A 49 2.95 -12.63 6.90
C ASN A 49 3.20 -11.43 5.98
N SER A 50 3.60 -10.26 6.49
CA SER A 50 3.84 -9.06 5.69
C SER A 50 4.85 -9.30 4.56
N ALA A 51 5.90 -10.09 4.83
CA ALA A 51 6.90 -10.50 3.84
C ALA A 51 6.32 -11.32 2.68
N ALA A 52 5.20 -12.02 2.89
CA ALA A 52 4.51 -12.81 1.86
C ALA A 52 3.18 -12.17 1.41
N CYS A 53 2.91 -10.93 1.83
CA CYS A 53 1.67 -10.23 1.53
C CYS A 53 1.74 -9.61 0.14
N LEU A 54 0.95 -10.13 -0.80
CA LEU A 54 0.90 -9.61 -2.17
C LEU A 54 0.39 -8.16 -2.23
N ILE A 55 -0.52 -7.79 -1.31
CA ILE A 55 -1.06 -6.42 -1.21
C ILE A 55 0.04 -5.43 -0.86
N TYR A 56 0.82 -5.74 0.19
CA TYR A 56 1.90 -4.86 0.64
C TYR A 56 3.04 -4.79 -0.38
N LYS A 57 3.34 -5.92 -1.04
CA LYS A 57 4.33 -5.95 -2.11
C LYS A 57 3.95 -4.99 -3.24
N GLU A 58 2.72 -5.06 -3.73
CA GLU A 58 2.26 -4.17 -4.80
C GLU A 58 2.25 -2.70 -4.35
N ALA A 59 1.90 -2.42 -3.09
CA ALA A 59 1.96 -1.07 -2.55
C ALA A 59 3.39 -0.49 -2.55
N THR A 60 4.36 -1.31 -2.13
CA THR A 60 5.78 -0.93 -2.12
C THR A 60 6.34 -0.78 -3.54
N GLU A 61 5.87 -1.59 -4.49
CA GLU A 61 6.28 -1.46 -5.90
C GLU A 61 5.77 -0.15 -6.52
N ARG A 62 4.58 0.33 -6.13
CA ARG A 62 4.08 1.65 -6.55
C ARG A 62 4.90 2.81 -5.99
N GLU A 63 5.31 2.74 -4.73
CA GLU A 63 6.17 3.77 -4.12
C GLU A 63 7.51 3.92 -4.85
N ARG A 64 8.02 2.82 -5.43
CA ARG A 64 9.30 2.78 -6.15
C ARG A 64 9.20 3.06 -7.64
N SER A 65 8.00 3.32 -8.18
CA SER A 65 7.76 3.43 -9.63
C SER A 65 7.85 4.84 -10.18
#